data_AF-A0AA51UND4-F1
#
_entry.id   AF-A0AA51UND4-F1
#
_cell.length_a   1.000
_cell.length_b   1.000
_cell.length_c   1.000
_cell.angle_alpha   90.00
_cell.angle_beta   90.00
_cell.angle_gamma   90.00
#
_symmetry.space_group_name_H-M   'P 1'
#
loop_
_entity.id
_entity.type
_entity.pdbx_description
1 polymer ?
#
loop_
_entity_poly.entity_id
_entity_poly.type
_entity_poly.pdbx_seq_one_letter_code
_entity_poly.pdbx_strand_id
1 'polypeptide(L)'
;MWGDNIKDRKIIVVFLLVAITLACASVASAESRFLSSFNQQYDTSGTVLDSCDVCHSGPNGGSLDSYGRAYSGSGRNFASIEDLDSDGDGFTNIEEIEALTFPGDSSDYPEVTAVTISEPIVNETDTTANESVEEQDESEETEIEDMEEETEDVEVEEETEDMEEMNNETSSDAQSPGFEAIFAIAGILSVIYLNKRK
;
A
#
# COMPACT_ATOMS: atom_id res chain seq x y z
N MET A 1 7.28 14.83 -63.31
CA MET A 1 7.08 15.35 -61.94
C MET A 1 6.80 14.17 -61.02
N TRP A 2 7.84 13.48 -60.53
CA TRP A 2 7.71 12.24 -59.72
C TRP A 2 8.84 12.15 -58.66
N GLY A 3 9.26 13.30 -58.12
CA GLY A 3 10.40 13.39 -57.20
C GLY A 3 10.07 13.82 -55.76
N ASP A 4 8.90 14.43 -55.52
CA ASP A 4 8.64 15.11 -54.25
C ASP A 4 8.05 14.20 -53.14
N ASN A 5 7.47 13.06 -53.50
CA ASN A 5 6.77 12.18 -52.54
C ASN A 5 7.68 11.39 -51.59
N ILE A 6 8.99 11.30 -51.87
CA ILE A 6 9.90 10.46 -51.07
C ILE A 6 10.41 11.16 -49.81
N LYS A 7 10.50 12.49 -49.83
CA LYS A 7 10.88 13.29 -48.65
C LYS A 7 9.70 13.44 -47.69
N ASP A 8 8.50 13.65 -48.23
CA ASP A 8 7.27 13.75 -47.42
C ASP A 8 6.95 12.44 -46.70
N ARG A 9 7.14 11.28 -47.35
CA ARG A 9 6.98 9.96 -46.70
C ARG A 9 7.98 9.74 -45.55
N LYS A 10 9.23 10.19 -45.70
CA LYS A 10 10.24 10.08 -44.63
C LYS A 10 9.91 10.97 -43.45
N ILE A 11 9.40 12.18 -43.70
CA ILE A 11 8.97 13.11 -42.66
C ILE A 11 7.76 12.55 -41.90
N ILE A 12 6.76 11.99 -42.61
CA ILE A 12 5.59 11.35 -41.99
C ILE A 12 5.99 10.14 -41.14
N VAL A 13 6.91 9.30 -41.63
CA VAL A 13 7.42 8.15 -40.87
C VAL A 13 8.18 8.61 -39.62
N VAL A 14 9.01 9.65 -39.71
CA VAL A 14 9.70 10.21 -38.53
C VAL A 14 8.69 10.79 -37.54
N PHE A 15 7.66 11.49 -38.01
CA PHE A 15 6.61 12.03 -37.13
C PHE A 15 5.82 10.93 -36.43
N LEU A 16 5.46 9.85 -37.14
CA LEU A 16 4.79 8.69 -36.56
C LEU A 16 5.68 7.99 -35.52
N LEU A 17 6.97 7.81 -35.81
CA LEU A 17 7.90 7.21 -34.85
C LEU A 17 8.05 8.05 -33.58
N VAL A 18 8.15 9.38 -33.70
CA VAL A 18 8.21 10.29 -32.54
C VAL A 18 6.90 10.26 -31.74
N ALA A 19 5.74 10.26 -32.40
CA ALA A 19 4.44 10.17 -31.74
C ALA A 19 4.26 8.84 -30.98
N ILE A 20 4.70 7.72 -31.57
CA ILE A 20 4.66 6.40 -30.92
C ILE A 20 5.58 6.38 -29.68
N THR A 21 6.77 6.97 -29.74
CA THR A 21 7.66 7.04 -28.57
C THR A 21 7.10 7.90 -27.43
N LEU A 22 6.34 8.95 -27.76
CA LEU A 22 5.73 9.83 -26.75
C LEU A 22 4.49 9.19 -26.09
N ALA A 23 3.78 8.33 -26.81
CA ALA A 23 2.61 7.61 -26.29
C ALA A 23 2.96 6.46 -25.32
N CYS A 24 4.22 6.03 -25.26
CA CYS A 24 4.70 5.02 -24.31
C CYS A 24 5.31 5.61 -23.02
N ALA A 25 5.11 6.90 -22.74
CA ALA A 25 5.43 7.46 -21.44
C ALA A 25 4.47 6.87 -20.39
N SER A 26 4.82 5.72 -19.84
CA SER A 26 4.17 5.15 -18.67
C SER A 26 4.27 6.16 -17.54
N VAL A 27 3.15 6.77 -17.19
CA VAL A 27 3.03 7.56 -15.97
C VAL A 27 3.27 6.60 -14.81
N ALA A 28 4.39 6.77 -14.13
CA ALA A 28 4.65 6.09 -12.87
C ALA A 28 3.71 6.72 -11.83
N SER A 29 2.56 6.07 -11.62
CA SER A 29 1.70 6.38 -10.49
C SER A 29 2.34 5.75 -9.25
N ALA A 30 2.80 6.57 -8.31
CA ALA A 30 3.06 6.10 -6.95
C ALA A 30 1.69 5.73 -6.37
N GLU A 31 1.43 4.42 -6.25
CA GLU A 31 0.07 3.92 -6.14
C GLU A 31 -0.49 4.15 -4.73
N SER A 32 -1.18 5.28 -4.57
CA SER A 32 -1.95 5.66 -3.37
C SER A 32 -2.95 4.58 -2.92
N ARG A 33 -3.34 3.63 -3.79
CA ARG A 33 -4.33 2.59 -3.47
C ARG A 33 -3.94 1.73 -2.27
N PHE A 34 -2.66 1.42 -2.08
CA PHE A 34 -2.25 0.56 -0.97
C PHE A 34 -2.37 1.29 0.37
N LEU A 35 -2.03 2.58 0.39
CA LEU A 35 -2.26 3.43 1.55
C LEU A 35 -3.75 3.58 1.83
N SER A 36 -4.58 3.79 0.80
CA SER A 36 -6.04 3.83 0.98
C SER A 36 -6.61 2.52 1.51
N SER A 37 -6.13 1.37 1.03
CA SER A 37 -6.53 0.05 1.56
C SER A 37 -6.04 -0.17 2.99
N PHE A 38 -4.83 0.25 3.32
CA PHE A 38 -4.30 0.21 4.69
C PHE A 38 -5.18 1.04 5.62
N ASN A 39 -5.46 2.29 5.26
CA ASN A 39 -6.29 3.19 6.05
C ASN A 39 -7.73 2.69 6.20
N GLN A 40 -8.27 2.03 5.18
CA GLN A 40 -9.60 1.44 5.26
C GLN A 40 -9.62 0.20 6.15
N GLN A 41 -8.58 -0.63 6.11
CA GLN A 41 -8.48 -1.86 6.90
C GLN A 41 -8.40 -1.54 8.40
N TYR A 42 -7.64 -0.51 8.77
CA TYR A 42 -7.29 -0.22 10.17
C TYR A 42 -7.92 1.08 10.71
N ASP A 43 -8.76 1.75 9.92
CA ASP A 43 -9.37 3.04 10.26
C ASP A 43 -8.35 4.14 10.64
N THR A 44 -7.19 4.15 9.99
CA THR A 44 -6.08 5.09 10.28
C THR A 44 -6.15 6.38 9.47
N SER A 45 -7.25 6.65 8.76
CA SER A 45 -7.40 7.86 7.94
C SER A 45 -7.24 9.13 8.77
N GLY A 46 -6.38 10.06 8.32
CA GLY A 46 -6.08 11.31 9.03
C GLY A 46 -5.21 11.16 10.29
N THR A 47 -4.69 9.96 10.58
CA THR A 47 -3.70 9.74 11.64
C THR A 47 -2.27 9.91 11.12
N VAL A 48 -1.27 9.69 11.97
CA VAL A 48 0.14 9.67 11.55
C VAL A 48 0.44 8.54 10.56
N LEU A 49 -0.35 7.45 10.59
CA LEU A 49 -0.20 6.30 9.70
C LEU A 49 -0.87 6.50 8.33
N ASP A 50 -1.63 7.58 8.13
CA ASP A 50 -2.12 8.02 6.82
C ASP A 50 -1.00 8.70 6.00
N SER A 51 0.11 7.99 5.85
CA SER A 51 1.29 8.40 5.11
C SER A 51 1.92 7.21 4.41
N CYS A 52 2.57 7.46 3.28
CA CYS A 52 3.41 6.47 2.60
C CYS A 52 4.54 5.94 3.51
N ASP A 53 4.86 6.67 4.58
CA ASP A 53 5.90 6.32 5.54
C ASP A 53 5.59 5.02 6.31
N VAL A 54 4.35 4.55 6.31
CA VAL A 54 3.96 3.25 6.91
C VAL A 54 4.58 2.04 6.21
N CYS A 55 4.97 2.18 4.94
CA CYS A 55 5.58 1.09 4.16
C CYS A 55 6.92 1.50 3.53
N HIS A 56 7.29 2.78 3.61
CA HIS A 56 8.46 3.31 2.95
C HIS A 56 9.29 4.17 3.89
N SER A 57 10.60 3.96 3.82
CA SER A 57 11.59 4.84 4.40
C SER A 57 12.03 5.91 3.39
N GLY A 58 11.97 7.19 3.82
CA GLY A 58 12.53 8.33 3.10
C GLY A 58 11.54 9.12 2.25
N PRO A 59 11.97 10.29 1.72
CA PRO A 59 11.08 11.30 1.16
C PRO A 59 10.33 10.81 -0.08
N ASN A 60 9.02 11.07 -0.12
CA ASN A 60 8.10 10.74 -1.22
C ASN A 60 7.94 9.22 -1.48
N GLY A 61 7.89 8.39 -0.42
CA GLY A 61 7.69 6.95 -0.57
C GLY A 61 8.94 6.25 -1.10
N GLY A 62 10.08 6.45 -0.43
CA GLY A 62 11.40 5.95 -0.82
C GLY A 62 11.53 4.42 -0.91
N SER A 63 12.52 3.83 -0.24
CA SER A 63 12.68 2.37 -0.25
C SER A 63 11.70 1.73 0.71
N LEU A 64 11.20 0.51 0.41
CA LEU A 64 10.36 -0.21 1.38
C LEU A 64 11.11 -0.36 2.71
N ASP A 65 10.44 -0.04 3.82
CA ASP A 65 10.91 -0.33 5.17
C ASP A 65 10.70 -1.82 5.52
N SER A 66 10.85 -2.17 6.79
CA SER A 66 10.67 -3.54 7.29
C SER A 66 9.26 -4.06 7.02
N TYR A 67 8.25 -3.28 7.45
CA TYR A 67 6.84 -3.59 7.29
C TYR A 67 6.44 -3.71 5.81
N GLY A 68 6.81 -2.72 4.99
CA GLY A 68 6.53 -2.70 3.56
C GLY A 68 7.14 -3.88 2.81
N ARG A 69 8.31 -4.38 3.25
CA ARG A 69 8.90 -5.62 2.72
C ARG A 69 8.14 -6.86 3.17
N ALA A 70 7.71 -6.94 4.44
CA ALA A 70 6.88 -8.03 4.94
C ALA A 70 5.56 -8.10 4.17
N TYR A 71 4.87 -6.97 4.02
CA TYR A 71 3.64 -6.83 3.25
C TYR A 71 3.83 -7.22 1.78
N SER A 72 4.92 -6.76 1.14
CA SER A 72 5.22 -7.17 -0.23
C SER A 72 5.53 -8.67 -0.34
N GLY A 73 6.14 -9.26 0.69
CA GLY A 73 6.49 -10.68 0.75
C GLY A 73 5.30 -11.60 1.00
N SER A 74 4.28 -11.12 1.72
CA SER A 74 3.04 -11.85 2.02
C SER A 74 2.05 -11.92 0.85
N GLY A 75 2.45 -11.42 -0.34
CA GLY A 75 1.52 -11.27 -1.46
C GLY A 75 0.57 -10.08 -1.29
N ARG A 76 0.96 -9.07 -0.51
CA ARG A 76 0.17 -7.86 -0.21
C ARG A 76 -1.10 -8.17 0.57
N ASN A 77 -0.96 -9.01 1.58
CA ASN A 77 -2.01 -9.33 2.53
C ASN A 77 -1.63 -8.77 3.92
N PHE A 78 -2.44 -7.84 4.42
CA PHE A 78 -2.22 -7.19 5.71
C PHE A 78 -2.38 -8.17 6.88
N ALA A 79 -3.48 -8.93 6.91
CA ALA A 79 -3.76 -9.90 7.95
C ALA A 79 -2.65 -10.96 8.12
N SER A 80 -2.00 -11.35 7.03
CA SER A 80 -0.91 -12.35 7.04
C SER A 80 0.36 -11.86 7.73
N ILE A 81 0.47 -10.57 8.03
CA ILE A 81 1.63 -9.99 8.71
C ILE A 81 1.29 -9.35 10.05
N GLU A 82 0.03 -9.31 10.48
CA GLU A 82 -0.39 -8.64 11.72
C GLU A 82 0.39 -9.12 12.95
N ASP A 83 0.62 -10.42 13.07
CA ASP A 83 1.36 -11.05 14.18
C ASP A 83 2.89 -10.97 14.06
N LEU A 84 3.43 -10.38 12.98
CA LEU A 84 4.88 -10.22 12.83
C LEU A 84 5.36 -8.98 13.56
N ASP A 85 6.51 -9.07 14.20
CA ASP A 85 7.34 -7.92 14.59
C ASP A 85 8.28 -7.63 13.42
N SER A 86 7.92 -6.68 12.54
CA SER A 86 8.65 -6.49 11.28
C SER A 86 10.00 -5.81 11.47
N ASP A 87 10.12 -4.91 12.44
CA ASP A 87 11.31 -4.09 12.66
C ASP A 87 12.17 -4.53 13.86
N GLY A 88 11.67 -5.46 14.66
CA GLY A 88 12.39 -6.17 15.72
C GLY A 88 12.42 -5.43 17.05
N ASP A 89 11.44 -4.58 17.33
CA ASP A 89 11.37 -3.77 18.55
C ASP A 89 10.64 -4.46 19.73
N GLY A 90 10.02 -5.61 19.47
CA GLY A 90 9.30 -6.43 20.44
C GLY A 90 7.78 -6.24 20.45
N PHE A 91 7.22 -5.43 19.56
CA PHE A 91 5.78 -5.29 19.33
C PHE A 91 5.40 -5.89 17.98
N THR A 92 4.21 -6.47 17.91
CA THR A 92 3.66 -6.95 16.64
C THR A 92 3.12 -5.76 15.83
N ASN A 93 3.11 -5.92 14.51
CA ASN A 93 2.62 -4.88 13.61
C ASN A 93 1.21 -4.41 13.99
N ILE A 94 0.31 -5.32 14.42
CA ILE A 94 -1.04 -4.93 14.82
C ILE A 94 -1.07 -4.12 16.12
N GLU A 95 -0.24 -4.46 17.10
CA GLU A 95 -0.12 -3.69 18.35
C GLU A 95 0.33 -2.25 18.09
N GLU A 96 1.27 -2.08 17.17
CA GLU A 96 1.77 -0.77 16.75
C GLU A 96 0.73 0.04 15.96
N ILE A 97 0.06 -0.59 15.00
CA ILE A 97 -0.98 0.07 14.19
C ILE A 97 -2.13 0.55 15.10
N GLU A 98 -2.56 -0.27 16.05
CA GLU A 98 -3.57 0.11 17.05
C GLU A 98 -3.09 1.24 17.98
N ALA A 99 -1.78 1.28 18.27
CA ALA A 99 -1.14 2.35 19.05
C ALA A 99 -0.82 3.61 18.23
N LEU A 100 -1.07 3.60 16.92
CA LEU A 100 -0.70 4.65 15.96
C LEU A 100 0.82 4.91 15.90
N THR A 101 1.62 3.86 16.01
CA THR A 101 3.07 3.86 15.79
C THR A 101 3.44 3.13 14.49
N PHE A 102 4.61 3.43 13.92
CA PHE A 102 5.02 2.92 12.61
C PHE A 102 5.62 1.51 12.69
N PRO A 103 4.95 0.46 12.16
CA PRO A 103 5.38 -0.95 12.28
C PRO A 103 6.65 -1.34 11.51
N GLY A 104 7.29 -0.36 10.88
CA GLY A 104 8.53 -0.52 10.13
C GLY A 104 9.69 0.29 10.71
N ASP A 105 9.47 1.03 11.80
CA ASP A 105 10.42 1.90 12.47
C ASP A 105 10.59 1.51 13.94
N SER A 106 11.64 0.74 14.24
CA SER A 106 11.97 0.24 15.59
C SER A 106 12.24 1.33 16.64
N SER A 107 12.18 2.61 16.26
CA SER A 107 12.30 3.75 17.15
C SER A 107 10.98 4.45 17.48
N ASP A 108 9.87 4.05 16.83
CA ASP A 108 8.51 4.51 17.08
C ASP A 108 7.63 3.34 17.50
N TYR A 109 7.44 3.19 18.80
CA TYR A 109 6.81 2.00 19.38
C TYR A 109 5.93 2.33 20.58
N PRO A 110 4.97 1.45 20.92
CA PRO A 110 4.06 1.67 22.03
C PRO A 110 4.83 1.86 23.36
N GLU A 111 4.48 2.92 24.11
CA GLU A 111 5.02 3.09 25.45
C GLU A 111 4.43 2.03 26.39
N VAL A 112 5.23 1.02 26.76
CA VAL A 112 4.91 0.15 27.89
C VAL A 112 5.01 0.95 29.18
N THR A 113 3.86 1.43 29.66
CA THR A 113 3.76 1.94 31.03
C THR A 113 3.96 0.75 31.96
N ALA A 114 5.19 0.56 32.44
CA ALA A 114 5.49 -0.44 33.46
C ALA A 114 4.66 -0.13 34.70
N VAL A 115 3.50 -0.79 34.83
CA VAL A 115 2.76 -0.85 36.08
C VAL A 115 3.71 -1.50 37.06
N THR A 116 4.31 -0.68 37.92
CA THR A 116 5.12 -1.15 39.03
C THR A 116 4.15 -1.84 39.97
N ILE A 117 3.92 -3.14 39.76
CA ILE A 117 3.28 -3.98 40.76
C ILE A 117 4.26 -4.01 41.92
N SER A 118 4.04 -3.11 42.90
CA SER A 118 4.65 -3.28 44.21
C SER A 118 4.15 -4.62 44.72
N GLU A 119 5.04 -5.61 44.74
CA GLU A 119 4.85 -6.93 45.28
C GLU A 119 4.04 -6.84 46.59
N PRO A 120 2.89 -7.53 46.72
CA PRO A 120 2.34 -7.76 48.04
C PRO A 120 3.35 -8.62 48.79
N ILE A 121 3.91 -8.08 49.87
CA ILE A 121 4.77 -8.79 50.81
C ILE A 121 3.92 -9.89 51.44
N VAL A 122 3.89 -11.08 50.82
CA VAL A 122 3.25 -12.26 51.41
C VAL A 122 4.22 -12.77 52.47
N ASN A 123 3.91 -12.40 53.71
CA ASN A 123 4.59 -12.90 54.89
C ASN A 123 4.11 -14.35 55.13
N GLU A 124 4.62 -15.31 54.35
CA GLU A 124 4.33 -16.73 54.55
C GLU A 124 5.01 -17.25 55.81
N THR A 125 4.17 -17.64 56.76
CA THR A 125 4.55 -18.37 57.97
C THR A 125 4.56 -19.85 57.66
N ASP A 126 5.72 -20.45 57.89
CA ASP A 126 6.07 -21.86 57.98
C ASP A 126 4.92 -22.79 58.41
N THR A 127 4.61 -23.80 57.57
CA THR A 127 4.14 -25.12 58.00
C THR A 127 4.60 -26.19 57.00
N THR A 128 5.78 -26.74 57.27
CA THR A 128 6.10 -28.18 57.40
C THR A 128 5.35 -29.22 56.52
N ALA A 129 6.11 -29.74 55.56
CA ALA A 129 6.35 -31.15 55.16
C ALA A 129 5.20 -32.20 55.09
N ASN A 130 5.03 -32.77 53.89
CA ASN A 130 5.12 -34.20 53.46
C ASN A 130 4.31 -34.29 52.15
N GLU A 131 4.75 -34.79 51.00
CA GLU A 131 5.27 -36.13 50.73
C GLU A 131 5.67 -36.21 49.25
N SER A 132 6.70 -37.01 48.97
CA SER A 132 7.37 -37.27 47.70
C SER A 132 6.55 -38.15 46.75
N VAL A 133 6.38 -37.76 45.48
CA VAL A 133 6.24 -38.65 44.30
C VAL A 133 6.69 -37.84 43.06
N GLU A 134 7.95 -38.01 42.64
CA GLU A 134 8.44 -38.76 41.47
C GLU A 134 8.09 -38.16 40.08
N GLU A 135 9.17 -37.91 39.34
CA GLU A 135 9.27 -37.49 37.94
C GLU A 135 8.69 -38.50 36.94
N GLN A 136 8.16 -38.00 35.82
CA GLN A 136 8.21 -38.56 34.45
C GLN A 136 7.49 -37.53 33.57
N ASP A 137 8.17 -36.73 32.74
CA ASP A 137 8.80 -37.09 31.46
C ASP A 137 7.93 -38.05 30.65
N GLU A 138 7.14 -37.49 29.73
CA GLU A 138 6.93 -38.09 28.41
C GLU A 138 6.30 -37.07 27.46
N SER A 139 7.09 -36.72 26.44
CA SER A 139 6.68 -36.23 25.14
C SER A 139 5.74 -37.21 24.46
N GLU A 140 4.63 -36.74 23.88
CA GLU A 140 4.03 -37.46 22.76
C GLU A 140 3.35 -36.51 21.78
N GLU A 141 3.88 -36.54 20.56
CA GLU A 141 3.29 -36.04 19.33
C GLU A 141 1.93 -36.72 19.10
N THR A 142 0.95 -36.00 18.56
CA THR A 142 -0.15 -36.64 17.83
C THR A 142 -0.52 -35.82 16.60
N GLU A 143 -0.44 -36.51 15.47
CA GLU A 143 -0.77 -36.11 14.11
C GLU A 143 -2.27 -35.80 13.93
N ILE A 144 -2.52 -34.74 13.16
CA ILE A 144 -3.39 -34.63 11.97
C ILE A 144 -4.59 -35.60 11.86
N GLU A 145 -5.80 -35.03 11.81
CA GLU A 145 -6.94 -35.45 10.97
C GLU A 145 -7.83 -34.19 10.77
N ASP A 146 -7.74 -33.49 9.64
CA ASP A 146 -8.59 -33.66 8.44
C ASP A 146 -10.09 -33.52 8.74
N MET A 147 -10.67 -32.34 8.47
CA MET A 147 -12.13 -32.21 8.38
C MET A 147 -12.55 -31.10 7.41
N GLU A 148 -12.61 -31.51 6.15
CA GLU A 148 -13.69 -31.31 5.19
C GLU A 148 -14.29 -29.90 5.02
N GLU A 149 -13.84 -29.30 3.91
CA GLU A 149 -14.57 -28.47 2.96
C GLU A 149 -16.06 -28.87 2.82
N GLU A 150 -16.98 -27.98 3.18
CA GLU A 150 -18.30 -27.92 2.56
C GLU A 150 -18.56 -26.54 1.98
N THR A 151 -18.70 -26.54 0.66
CA THR A 151 -19.19 -25.47 -0.19
C THR A 151 -20.71 -25.44 -0.10
N GLU A 152 -21.30 -24.33 0.33
CA GLU A 152 -22.71 -24.04 0.06
C GLU A 152 -22.82 -22.80 -0.83
N ASP A 153 -23.19 -23.09 -2.09
CA ASP A 153 -23.75 -22.16 -3.05
C ASP A 153 -25.06 -21.59 -2.53
N VAL A 154 -25.19 -20.26 -2.42
CA VAL A 154 -26.51 -19.62 -2.35
C VAL A 154 -26.59 -18.46 -3.34
N GLU A 155 -27.68 -18.55 -4.09
CA GLU A 155 -27.99 -17.90 -5.34
C GLU A 155 -28.14 -16.38 -5.23
N VAL A 156 -27.80 -15.75 -6.34
CA VAL A 156 -27.95 -14.34 -6.68
C VAL A 156 -29.43 -13.99 -6.82
N GLU A 157 -29.90 -13.01 -6.06
CA GLU A 157 -31.09 -12.24 -6.42
C GLU A 157 -30.69 -10.78 -6.67
N GLU A 158 -30.86 -10.35 -7.93
CA GLU A 158 -30.89 -8.95 -8.34
C GLU A 158 -32.13 -8.27 -7.76
N GLU A 159 -31.95 -7.14 -7.08
CA GLU A 159 -32.96 -6.08 -7.10
C GLU A 159 -32.30 -4.73 -7.39
N THR A 160 -32.94 -4.05 -8.33
CA THR A 160 -32.56 -2.79 -8.99
C THR A 160 -33.26 -1.60 -8.35
N GLU A 161 -32.63 -0.43 -8.47
CA GLU A 161 -33.19 0.94 -8.33
C GLU A 161 -33.54 1.32 -6.87
N ASP A 162 -33.19 2.50 -6.34
CA ASP A 162 -33.32 3.81 -6.98
C ASP A 162 -32.37 4.86 -6.36
N MET A 163 -32.22 5.90 -7.15
CA MET A 163 -31.41 7.10 -7.11
C MET A 163 -31.72 8.00 -5.91
N GLU A 164 -30.70 8.48 -5.18
CA GLU A 164 -30.77 9.84 -4.62
C GLU A 164 -29.45 10.62 -4.80
N GLU A 165 -29.67 11.83 -5.26
CA GLU A 165 -28.76 12.86 -5.75
C GLU A 165 -28.35 13.79 -4.61
N MET A 166 -27.21 14.47 -4.80
CA MET A 166 -26.64 15.63 -4.08
C MET A 166 -25.33 15.28 -3.37
N ASN A 167 -24.26 16.05 -3.47
CA ASN A 167 -24.05 17.37 -4.04
C ASN A 167 -22.53 17.64 -4.08
N ASN A 168 -22.11 18.38 -5.11
CA ASN A 168 -21.10 19.43 -5.11
C ASN A 168 -19.83 19.20 -4.24
N GLU A 169 -18.66 19.11 -4.86
CA GLU A 169 -17.75 20.26 -5.00
C GLU A 169 -16.83 20.05 -6.20
N THR A 170 -16.82 21.06 -7.08
CA THR A 170 -15.87 21.16 -8.19
C THR A 170 -14.49 21.41 -7.61
N SER A 171 -13.68 20.36 -7.48
CA SER A 171 -12.24 20.53 -7.27
C SER A 171 -11.65 20.99 -8.60
N SER A 172 -11.22 22.25 -8.63
CA SER A 172 -10.51 22.83 -9.75
C SER A 172 -9.21 22.06 -9.97
N ASP A 173 -9.19 21.19 -10.98
CA ASP A 173 -7.98 20.54 -11.42
C ASP A 173 -6.90 21.59 -11.72
N ALA A 174 -5.77 21.41 -11.04
CA ALA A 174 -4.54 22.13 -11.25
C ALA A 174 -4.09 21.95 -12.70
N GLN A 175 -4.44 22.92 -13.55
CA GLN A 175 -3.85 23.06 -14.88
C GLN A 175 -2.35 23.33 -14.73
N SER A 176 -1.55 22.29 -14.96
CA SER A 176 -0.13 22.39 -15.26
C SER A 176 0.06 23.34 -16.45
N PRO A 177 0.73 24.50 -16.31
CA PRO A 177 0.87 25.50 -17.37
C PRO A 177 1.97 25.14 -18.39
N GLY A 178 2.14 23.85 -18.71
CA GLY A 178 3.35 23.36 -19.39
C GLY A 178 3.21 22.89 -20.85
N PHE A 179 2.00 22.56 -21.34
CA PHE A 179 1.87 21.87 -22.64
C PHE A 179 1.08 22.62 -23.71
N GLU A 180 0.22 23.59 -23.37
CA GLU A 180 -0.54 24.34 -24.37
C GLU A 180 0.34 25.23 -25.27
N ALA A 181 1.45 25.75 -24.73
CA ALA A 181 2.38 26.58 -25.49
C ALA A 181 3.09 25.77 -26.61
N ILE A 182 3.27 24.46 -26.43
CA ILE A 182 4.00 23.62 -27.38
C ILE A 182 3.14 23.39 -28.64
N PHE A 183 1.84 23.13 -28.47
CA PHE A 183 0.92 22.96 -29.61
C PHE A 183 0.67 24.26 -30.36
N ALA A 184 0.60 25.41 -29.67
CA ALA A 184 0.46 26.72 -30.31
C ALA A 184 1.67 27.05 -31.20
N ILE A 185 2.90 26.80 -30.74
CA ILE A 185 4.11 27.07 -31.50
C ILE A 185 4.24 26.11 -32.70
N ALA A 186 3.96 24.82 -32.52
CA ALA A 186 3.99 23.84 -33.60
C ALA A 186 2.93 24.11 -34.69
N GLY A 187 1.74 24.57 -34.30
CA GLY A 187 0.67 24.97 -35.21
C GLY A 187 1.06 26.17 -36.07
N ILE A 188 1.62 27.23 -35.46
CA ILE A 188 2.05 28.43 -36.18
C ILE A 188 3.16 28.11 -37.19
N LEU A 189 4.15 27.29 -36.80
CA LEU A 189 5.24 26.88 -37.70
C LEU A 189 4.73 26.03 -38.88
N SER A 190 3.73 25.18 -38.65
CA SER A 190 3.11 24.35 -39.69
C SER A 190 2.35 25.21 -40.72
N VAL A 191 1.62 26.23 -40.28
CA VAL A 191 0.92 27.17 -41.18
C VAL A 191 1.90 27.98 -42.03
N ILE A 192 2.99 28.49 -41.42
CA ILE A 192 4.04 29.21 -42.14
C ILE A 192 4.73 28.33 -43.18
N TYR A 193 4.99 27.06 -42.84
CA TYR A 193 5.61 26.10 -43.74
C TYR A 193 4.71 25.76 -44.94
N LEU A 194 3.41 25.56 -44.72
CA LEU A 194 2.45 25.30 -45.80
C LEU A 194 2.26 26.50 -46.73
N ASN A 195 2.31 27.72 -46.20
CA ASN A 195 2.16 28.93 -47.01
C ASN A 195 3.41 29.26 -47.84
N LYS A 196 4.60 28.78 -47.45
CA LYS A 196 5.85 28.89 -48.22
C LYS A 196 6.01 27.83 -49.31
N ARG A 197 5.17 26.79 -49.31
CA ARG A 197 5.22 25.65 -50.25
C ARG A 197 4.22 25.78 -51.42
N LYS A 198 3.38 26.82 -51.42
CA LYS A 198 2.62 27.27 -52.61
C LYS A 198 3.48 28.23 -53.43
#